data_AF-A0A2C1DFC1-F1
#
_entry.id   AF-A0A2C1DFC1-F1
#
_cell.length_a   1.000
_cell.length_b   1.000
_cell.length_c   1.000
_cell.angle_alpha   90.00
_cell.angle_beta   90.00
_cell.angle_gamma   90.00
#
_symmetry.space_group_name_H-M   'P 1'
#
loop_
_entity.id
_entity.type
_entity.pdbx_description
1 polymer ?
#
loop_
_entity_poly.entity_id
_entity_poly.type
_entity_poly.pdbx_seq_one_letter_code
_entity_poly.pdbx_strand_id
1 'polypeptide(L)' 'MTLPHKGRLKKYTDKHPGMNHAIELRKHTTKTVKEICQITGVSQAALYRRLKELE' A
#
# COMPACT_ATOMS: atom_id res chain seq x y z
N MET A 1 15.24 24.87 -23.32
CA MET A 1 14.45 24.85 -22.06
C MET A 1 14.19 23.40 -21.71
N THR A 2 14.97 22.84 -20.78
CA THR A 2 14.95 21.41 -20.44
C THR A 2 13.72 21.08 -19.60
N LEU A 3 12.84 20.23 -20.11
CA LEU A 3 11.65 19.74 -19.41
C LEU A 3 12.07 18.99 -18.13
N PRO A 4 11.58 19.36 -16.94
CA PRO A 4 11.92 18.64 -15.72
C PRO A 4 11.38 17.21 -15.84
N HIS A 5 12.28 16.24 -15.76
CA HIS A 5 11.91 14.83 -15.73
C HIS A 5 10.96 14.62 -14.54
N LYS A 6 9.69 14.28 -14.84
CA LYS A 6 8.70 13.87 -13.83
C LYS A 6 9.36 12.77 -12.99
N GLY A 7 9.67 13.11 -11.74
CA GLY A 7 10.34 12.21 -10.80
C GLY A 7 9.62 10.87 -10.68
N ARG A 8 10.39 9.84 -10.31
CA ARG A 8 9.98 8.43 -10.23
C ARG A 8 8.55 8.28 -9.71
N LEU A 9 7.64 7.86 -10.60
CA LEU A 9 6.25 7.53 -10.27
C LEU A 9 6.23 6.59 -9.05
N LYS A 10 5.47 6.94 -8.01
CA LYS A 10 5.31 6.10 -6.83
C LYS A 10 4.78 4.73 -7.28
N LYS A 11 5.53 3.66 -6.96
CA LYS A 11 5.19 2.27 -7.35
C LYS A 11 3.81 1.81 -6.87
N TYR A 12 3.28 2.43 -5.82
CA TYR A 12 1.92 2.21 -5.35
C TYR A 12 1.10 3.46 -5.63
N THR A 13 0.45 3.48 -6.79
CA THR A 13 -0.61 4.44 -7.10
C THR A 13 -1.81 4.20 -6.19
N ASP A 14 -2.65 5.22 -6.01
CA ASP A 14 -3.90 5.18 -5.22
C ASP A 14 -4.87 4.04 -5.63
N LYS A 15 -4.66 3.48 -6.83
CA LYS A 15 -5.42 2.36 -7.40
C LYS A 15 -4.73 1.00 -7.28
N HIS A 16 -3.83 0.79 -6.31
CA HIS A 16 -3.19 -0.52 -6.16
C HIS A 16 -4.17 -1.52 -5.53
N PRO A 17 -4.70 -2.52 -6.28
CA PRO A 17 -5.75 -3.40 -5.79
C PRO A 17 -5.31 -4.18 -4.54
N GLY A 18 -4.04 -4.62 -4.48
CA GLY A 18 -3.52 -5.30 -3.29
C GLY A 18 -3.47 -4.41 -2.05
N MET A 19 -3.24 -3.10 -2.21
CA MET A 19 -3.14 -2.19 -1.05
C MET A 19 -4.52 -1.88 -0.48
N ASN A 20 -5.49 -1.60 -1.35
CA ASN A 20 -6.88 -1.41 -0.92
C ASN A 20 -7.42 -2.68 -0.27
N HIS A 21 -7.15 -3.84 -0.86
CA HIS A 21 -7.56 -5.11 -0.29
C HIS A 21 -6.90 -5.37 1.08
N ALA A 22 -5.63 -4.98 1.28
CA ALA A 22 -4.96 -5.09 2.56
C ALA A 22 -5.57 -4.18 3.64
N ILE A 23 -6.00 -2.97 3.27
CA ILE A 23 -6.68 -2.03 4.17
C ILE A 23 -8.07 -2.55 4.54
N GLU A 24 -8.82 -3.08 3.58
CA GLU A 24 -10.12 -3.72 3.82
C GLU A 24 -9.97 -4.93 4.76
N LEU A 25 -9.03 -5.83 4.49
CA LEU A 25 -8.75 -6.98 5.35
C LEU A 25 -8.38 -6.58 6.77
N ARG A 26 -7.65 -5.46 6.95
CA ARG A 26 -7.30 -4.94 8.28
C ARG A 26 -8.52 -4.39 9.03
N LYS A 27 -9.50 -3.81 8.32
CA LYS A 27 -10.75 -3.28 8.89
C LYS A 27 -11.76 -4.39 9.19
N HIS A 28 -11.86 -5.38 8.31
CA HIS A 28 -12.86 -6.45 8.38
C HIS A 28 -12.39 -7.69 9.15
N THR A 29 -11.09 -7.85 9.40
CA THR A 29 -10.56 -9.05 10.06
C THR A 29 -9.48 -8.71 11.08
N THR A 30 -9.44 -9.46 12.19
CA THR A 30 -8.39 -9.41 13.23
C THR A 30 -7.09 -10.12 12.81
N LYS A 31 -6.86 -10.32 11.51
CA LYS A 31 -5.68 -11.01 10.99
C LYS A 31 -4.42 -10.17 11.24
N THR A 32 -3.30 -10.86 11.41
CA THR A 32 -2.03 -10.18 11.59
C THR A 32 -1.58 -9.50 10.29
N VAL A 33 -0.80 -8.43 10.39
CA VAL A 33 -0.21 -7.75 9.22
C VAL A 33 0.65 -8.72 8.39
N LYS A 34 1.24 -9.74 9.01
CA LYS A 34 2.01 -10.79 8.33
C LYS A 34 1.12 -11.62 7.39
N GLU A 35 -0.03 -12.08 7.87
CA GLU A 35 -0.99 -12.84 7.07
C GLU A 35 -1.60 -11.99 5.95
N ILE A 36 -1.95 -10.73 6.25
CA ILE A 36 -2.47 -9.80 5.23
C ILE A 36 -1.43 -9.57 4.14
N CYS A 37 -0.15 -9.40 4.51
CA CYS A 37 0.97 -9.27 3.58
C CYS A 37 1.13 -10.53 2.70
N GLN A 38 0.97 -11.73 3.26
CA GLN A 38 1.00 -12.99 2.50
C GLN A 38 -0.19 -13.13 1.54
N ILE A 39 -1.40 -12.76 1.97
CA ILE A 39 -2.61 -12.87 1.15
C ILE A 39 -2.59 -11.87 -0.01
N THR A 40 -2.16 -10.64 0.26
CA THR A 40 -2.25 -9.53 -0.70
C THR A 40 -0.99 -9.36 -1.55
N GLY A 41 0.11 -10.02 -1.18
CA GLY A 41 1.42 -9.86 -1.82
C GLY A 41 2.04 -8.47 -1.60
N VAL A 42 1.46 -7.66 -0.72
CA VAL A 42 1.93 -6.30 -0.43
C VAL A 42 2.95 -6.35 0.70
N SER A 43 4.10 -5.69 0.54
CA SER A 43 5.11 -5.63 1.61
C SER A 43 4.56 -4.95 2.87
N GLN A 44 4.89 -5.48 4.05
CA GLN A 44 4.49 -4.91 5.34
C GLN A 44 4.88 -3.43 5.46
N ALA A 45 6.08 -3.06 5.01
CA ALA A 45 6.55 -1.69 5.05
C ALA A 45 5.67 -0.75 4.21
N ALA A 46 5.13 -1.24 3.09
CA ALA A 46 4.22 -0.46 2.26
C ALA A 46 2.84 -0.30 2.93
N LEU A 47 2.34 -1.34 3.59
CA LEU A 47 1.09 -1.27 4.36
C LEU A 47 1.20 -0.28 5.52
N TYR A 48 2.27 -0.35 6.32
CA TYR A 48 2.50 0.60 7.42
C TYR A 48 2.62 2.05 6.95
N ARG A 49 3.30 2.29 5.82
CA ARG A 49 3.39 3.64 5.22
C ARG A 49 2.02 4.19 4.85
N ARG A 50 1.15 3.35 4.26
CA ARG A 50 -0.22 3.77 3.92
C ARG A 50 -1.12 3.94 5.14
N LEU A 51 -1.01 3.07 6.15
CA LEU A 51 -1.73 3.25 7.41
C LEU A 51 -1.34 4.57 8.09
N LYS A 52 -0.06 4.94 8.07
CA LYS A 52 0.43 6.22 8.60
C LYS A 52 -0.03 7.44 7.78
N GLU A 53 -0.23 7.30 6.47
CA GLU A 53 -0.80 8.38 5.65
C GLU A 53 -2.32 8.54 5.83
N LEU A 54 -3.00 7.52 6.38
CA LEU A 54 -4.44 7.51 6.64
C LEU A 54 -4.82 7.92 8.08
N GLU A 55 -3.82 8.01 8.96
CA GLU A 55 -3.92 8.57 10.32
C GLU A 55 -3.84 10.10 10.26
#